data_AF-A0A914TCD9-F1
#
_entry.id   AF-A0A914TCD9-F1
#
_cell.length_a   1.000
_cell.length_b   1.000
_cell.length_c   1.000
_cell.angle_alpha   90.00
_cell.angle_beta   90.00
_cell.angle_gamma   90.00
#
_symmetry.space_group_name_H-M   'P 1'
#
loop_
_entity.id
_entity.type
_entity.pdbx_description
1 polymer ?
#
loop_
_entity_poly.entity_id
_entity_poly.type
_entity_poly.pdbx_seq_one_letter_code
_entity_poly.pdbx_strand_id
1 'polypeptide(L)'
;VTGHSLGGSLASIFGTLAIHRKYFDATKVKTITLGQPRTGDENYAKAHDLLHKYSYRVVHRKDPVPHLPPKIPGSDPVFHHRYEIWYNNDMGTFDDYSLCLRADDDSCSNSQIDLQFSDHTHYFWMMPLSEWGNWGCNFSLPH
;
A
#
# COMPACT_ATOMS: atom_id res chain seq x y z
N VAL A 1 5.59 9.17 -4.75
CA VAL A 1 5.80 8.83 -3.33
C VAL A 1 5.64 7.33 -3.18
N THR A 2 6.54 6.67 -2.47
CA THR A 2 6.46 5.23 -2.23
C THR A 2 6.85 4.92 -0.79
N GLY A 3 6.42 3.76 -0.31
CA GLY A 3 6.75 3.28 1.01
C GLY A 3 6.29 1.84 1.20
N HIS A 4 7.04 1.11 2.02
CA HIS A 4 6.73 -0.25 2.43
C HIS A 4 6.37 -0.28 3.91
N SER A 5 5.45 -1.18 4.30
CA SER A 5 5.07 -1.37 5.70
C SER A 5 4.55 -0.07 6.32
N LEU A 6 5.03 0.30 7.51
CA LEU A 6 4.79 1.62 8.13
C LEU A 6 5.08 2.79 7.17
N GLY A 7 6.15 2.66 6.37
CA GLY A 7 6.51 3.64 5.35
C GLY A 7 5.42 3.80 4.29
N GLY A 8 4.61 2.76 4.03
CA GLY A 8 3.44 2.84 3.16
C GLY A 8 2.40 3.82 3.69
N SER A 9 2.01 3.69 4.97
CA SER A 9 1.09 4.65 5.61
C SER A 9 1.65 6.08 5.62
N LEU A 10 2.94 6.24 5.91
CA LEU A 10 3.60 7.55 5.87
C LEU A 10 3.60 8.14 4.45
N ALA A 11 3.84 7.33 3.42
CA ALA A 11 3.79 7.74 2.03
C ALA A 11 2.38 8.15 1.60
N SER A 12 1.34 7.44 2.06
CA SER A 12 -0.06 7.79 1.85
C SER A 12 -0.40 9.15 2.48
N ILE A 13 -0.04 9.35 3.75
CA ILE A 13 -0.26 10.61 4.48
C ILE A 13 0.48 11.75 3.79
N PHE A 14 1.77 11.56 3.49
CA PHE A 14 2.58 12.59 2.85
C PHE A 14 2.05 12.96 1.47
N GLY A 15 1.69 11.97 0.64
CA GLY A 15 1.12 12.20 -0.68
C GLY A 15 -0.13 13.08 -0.63
N THR A 16 -1.07 12.73 0.26
CA THR A 16 -2.30 13.51 0.45
C THR A 16 -2.03 14.90 1.02
N LEU A 17 -1.14 15.02 2.01
CA LEU A 17 -0.78 16.31 2.61
C LEU A 17 -0.11 17.23 1.58
N ALA A 18 0.80 16.69 0.77
CA ALA A 18 1.53 17.43 -0.25
C ALA A 18 0.59 18.04 -1.31
N ILE A 19 -0.45 17.29 -1.71
CA ILE A 19 -1.52 17.77 -2.60
C ILE A 19 -2.39 18.80 -1.89
N HIS A 20 -2.88 18.47 -0.69
CA HIS A 20 -3.79 19.32 0.09
C HIS A 20 -3.19 20.70 0.39
N ARG A 21 -1.90 20.74 0.75
CA ARG A 21 -1.15 21.98 1.02
C ARG A 21 -0.69 22.70 -0.24
N LYS A 22 -1.01 22.18 -1.42
CA LYS A 22 -0.63 22.74 -2.74
C LYS A 22 0.88 22.87 -2.93
N TYR A 23 1.67 22.02 -2.28
CA TYR A 23 3.11 21.93 -2.54
C TYR A 23 3.38 21.34 -3.93
N PHE A 24 2.50 20.43 -4.35
CA PHE A 24 2.53 19.84 -5.69
C PHE A 24 1.11 19.78 -6.27
N ASP A 25 1.02 19.89 -7.59
CA ASP A 25 -0.23 19.64 -8.31
C ASP A 25 -0.62 18.15 -8.19
N ALA A 26 -1.91 17.88 -7.95
CA ALA A 26 -2.44 16.53 -7.81
C ALA A 26 -2.10 15.60 -8.99
N THR A 27 -2.01 16.14 -10.21
CA THR A 27 -1.67 15.39 -11.43
C THR A 27 -0.21 14.93 -11.46
N LYS A 28 0.66 15.54 -10.66
CA LYS A 28 2.10 15.22 -10.59
C LYS A 28 2.43 14.24 -9.46
N VAL A 29 1.51 14.01 -8.53
CA VAL A 29 1.76 13.14 -7.38
C VAL A 29 1.18 11.75 -7.63
N LYS A 30 2.06 10.77 -7.84
CA LYS A 30 1.73 9.34 -7.89
C LYS A 30 2.18 8.67 -6.60
N THR A 31 1.29 7.92 -5.96
CA THR A 31 1.61 7.14 -4.76
C THR A 31 1.40 5.66 -5.01
N ILE A 32 2.42 4.85 -4.76
CA ILE A 32 2.36 3.40 -4.80
C ILE A 32 2.99 2.90 -3.50
N THR A 33 2.31 2.06 -2.75
CA THR A 33 2.79 1.55 -1.46
C THR A 33 2.75 0.04 -1.43
N LEU A 34 3.66 -0.60 -0.68
CA LEU A 34 3.75 -2.05 -0.56
C LEU A 34 3.39 -2.47 0.86
N GLY A 35 2.41 -3.35 1.04
CA GLY A 35 2.04 -3.87 2.36
C GLY A 35 1.61 -2.77 3.34
N GLN A 36 0.92 -1.73 2.85
CA GLN A 36 0.50 -0.59 3.67
C GLN A 36 -0.59 -1.02 4.68
N PRO A 37 -0.42 -0.76 6.00
CA PRO A 37 -1.48 -0.93 7.00
C PRO A 37 -2.58 0.12 6.83
N ARG A 38 -3.75 -0.10 7.47
CA ARG A 38 -4.82 0.89 7.52
C ARG A 38 -4.30 2.16 8.20
N THR A 39 -4.48 3.29 7.53
CA THR A 39 -3.73 4.53 7.82
C THR A 39 -4.55 5.58 8.59
N GLY A 40 -5.87 5.57 8.44
CA GLY A 40 -6.76 6.55 9.06
C GLY A 40 -8.19 6.03 9.15
N ASP A 41 -9.13 6.92 9.46
CA ASP A 41 -10.56 6.62 9.49
C ASP A 41 -11.19 6.70 8.07
N GLU A 42 -12.50 6.49 7.99
CA GLU A 42 -13.26 6.60 6.74
C GLU A 42 -13.19 8.03 6.14
N ASN A 43 -13.12 9.06 6.98
CA ASN A 43 -13.02 10.46 6.52
C ASN A 43 -11.67 10.71 5.83
N TYR A 44 -10.58 10.23 6.42
CA TYR A 44 -9.26 10.27 5.80
C TYR A 44 -9.27 9.52 4.46
N ALA A 45 -9.82 8.29 4.43
CA ALA A 45 -9.88 7.49 3.20
C ALA A 45 -10.64 8.21 2.07
N LYS A 46 -11.79 8.82 2.40
CA LYS A 46 -12.58 9.63 1.44
C LYS A 46 -11.81 10.86 0.96
N ALA A 47 -11.17 11.60 1.87
CA ALA A 47 -10.40 12.79 1.52
C ALA A 47 -9.18 12.45 0.65
N HIS A 48 -8.49 11.35 0.98
CA HIS A 48 -7.38 10.80 0.21
C HIS A 48 -7.84 10.47 -1.21
N ASP A 49 -8.93 9.73 -1.37
CA ASP A 49 -9.47 9.34 -2.68
C ASP A 49 -9.91 10.54 -3.54
N LEU A 50 -10.46 11.59 -2.91
CA LEU A 50 -10.88 12.80 -3.62
C LEU A 50 -9.70 13.60 -4.17
N LEU A 51 -8.62 13.69 -3.40
CA LEU A 51 -7.45 14.50 -3.74
C LEU A 51 -6.44 13.73 -4.60
N HIS A 52 -6.19 12.46 -4.26
CA HIS A 52 -5.08 11.67 -4.75
C HIS A 52 -5.49 10.72 -5.87
N LYS A 53 -5.60 11.26 -7.09
CA LYS A 53 -6.11 10.52 -8.27
C LYS A 53 -5.31 9.27 -8.66
N TYR A 54 -4.00 9.24 -8.36
CA TYR A 54 -3.13 8.10 -8.63
C TYR A 54 -2.53 7.58 -7.32
N SER A 55 -3.28 6.73 -6.63
CA SER A 55 -2.87 6.09 -5.38
C SER A 55 -3.24 4.60 -5.40
N TYR A 56 -2.23 3.74 -5.24
CA TYR A 56 -2.40 2.29 -5.25
C TYR A 56 -1.65 1.66 -4.09
N ARG A 57 -2.35 0.83 -3.32
CA ARG A 57 -1.73 -0.09 -2.36
C ARG A 57 -1.53 -1.42 -3.07
N VAL A 58 -0.31 -1.93 -3.06
CA VAL A 58 0.02 -3.27 -3.55
C VAL A 58 0.15 -4.19 -2.35
N VAL A 59 -0.59 -5.28 -2.35
CA VAL A 59 -0.59 -6.29 -1.29
C VAL A 59 -0.18 -7.63 -1.89
N HIS A 60 0.79 -8.28 -1.25
CA HIS A 60 1.25 -9.60 -1.63
C HIS A 60 0.57 -10.67 -0.77
N ARG A 61 -0.20 -11.52 -1.44
CA ARG A 61 -0.73 -12.80 -0.96
C ARG A 61 -1.32 -12.71 0.44
N LYS A 62 -0.66 -13.29 1.45
CA LYS A 62 -1.13 -13.40 2.84
C LYS A 62 -0.44 -12.41 3.78
N ASP A 63 0.05 -11.29 3.26
CA ASP A 63 0.70 -10.25 4.05
C ASP A 63 -0.21 -9.79 5.22
N PRO A 64 0.22 -9.95 6.50
CA PRO A 64 -0.59 -9.55 7.64
C PRO A 64 -0.72 -8.04 7.81
N VAL A 65 0.21 -7.25 7.29
CA VAL A 65 0.33 -5.83 7.65
C VAL A 65 -0.83 -4.98 7.12
N PRO A 66 -1.34 -5.17 5.89
CA PRO A 66 -2.56 -4.51 5.43
C PRO A 66 -3.79 -4.75 6.31
N HIS A 67 -3.80 -5.79 7.14
CA HIS A 67 -4.91 -6.09 8.03
C HIS A 67 -4.82 -5.36 9.37
N LEU A 68 -3.77 -4.56 9.59
CA LEU A 68 -3.51 -3.83 10.82
C LEU A 68 -3.79 -2.32 10.67
N PRO A 69 -4.27 -1.64 11.73
CA PRO A 69 -4.92 -2.27 12.88
C PRO A 69 -6.23 -2.99 12.47
N PRO A 70 -6.65 -4.00 13.23
CA PRO A 70 -7.86 -4.75 12.94
C PRO A 70 -9.11 -3.86 13.11
N LYS A 71 -10.16 -4.14 12.33
CA LYS A 71 -11.47 -3.52 12.54
C LYS A 71 -12.05 -4.04 13.86
N ILE A 72 -12.29 -3.16 14.82
CA ILE A 72 -12.94 -3.50 16.10
C ILE A 72 -14.41 -3.06 16.02
N PRO A 73 -15.40 -3.97 16.19
CA PRO A 73 -16.80 -3.59 16.22
C PRO A 73 -17.10 -2.56 17.32
N GLY A 74 -17.81 -1.48 16.98
CA GLY A 74 -18.23 -0.45 17.93
C GLY A 74 -17.23 0.68 18.19
N SER A 75 -16.06 0.68 17.55
CA SER A 75 -15.13 1.83 17.49
C SER A 75 -15.17 2.53 16.14
N ASP A 76 -14.63 3.75 16.03
CA ASP A 76 -14.32 4.37 14.73
C ASP A 76 -13.31 3.47 13.99
N PRO A 77 -13.75 2.75 12.94
CA PRO A 77 -12.90 1.76 12.32
C PRO A 77 -11.81 2.46 11.51
N VAL A 78 -10.58 1.99 11.66
CA VAL A 78 -9.56 2.31 10.68
C VAL A 78 -9.96 1.74 9.32
N PHE A 79 -9.59 2.46 8.26
CA PHE A 79 -10.10 2.25 6.92
C PHE A 79 -8.98 2.39 5.89
N HIS A 80 -9.07 1.59 4.84
CA HIS A 80 -8.20 1.73 3.68
C HIS A 80 -8.80 2.70 2.66
N HIS A 81 -7.95 3.51 2.04
CA HIS A 81 -8.30 4.26 0.83
C HIS A 81 -8.25 3.35 -0.41
N ARG A 82 -8.76 3.85 -1.55
CA ARG A 82 -8.65 3.22 -2.87
C ARG A 82 -7.30 3.55 -3.53
N TYR A 83 -6.75 2.74 -4.42
CA TYR A 83 -7.16 1.39 -4.84
C TYR A 83 -6.25 0.33 -4.22
N GLU A 84 -6.68 -0.93 -4.26
CA GLU A 84 -5.83 -2.08 -3.91
C GLU A 84 -5.56 -2.95 -5.13
N ILE A 85 -4.28 -3.25 -5.35
CA ILE A 85 -3.81 -4.27 -6.27
C ILE A 85 -3.34 -5.44 -5.41
N TRP A 86 -4.02 -6.56 -5.50
CA TRP A 86 -3.73 -7.75 -4.71
C TRP A 86 -3.25 -8.89 -5.60
N TYR A 87 -2.06 -9.38 -5.31
CA TYR A 87 -1.47 -10.54 -5.96
C TYR A 87 -1.60 -11.74 -5.04
N ASN A 88 -2.47 -12.69 -5.37
CA ASN A 88 -2.59 -13.95 -4.62
C ASN A 88 -1.70 -15.05 -5.22
N ASN A 89 -0.45 -14.70 -5.51
CA ASN A 89 0.57 -15.51 -6.17
C ASN A 89 1.95 -14.88 -5.90
N ASP A 90 2.98 -15.32 -6.62
CA ASP A 90 4.38 -14.95 -6.41
C ASP A 90 4.79 -13.62 -7.09
N MET A 91 3.83 -12.91 -7.68
CA MET A 91 4.02 -11.62 -8.38
C MET A 91 5.00 -11.69 -9.56
N GLY A 92 5.03 -12.81 -10.29
CA GLY A 92 5.78 -12.90 -11.54
C GLY A 92 5.35 -11.84 -12.55
N THR A 93 6.22 -11.50 -13.52
CA THR A 93 5.96 -10.44 -14.52
C THR A 93 4.67 -10.63 -15.33
N PHE A 94 4.20 -11.87 -15.46
CA PHE A 94 2.98 -12.22 -16.19
C PHE A 94 1.89 -12.81 -15.30
N ASP A 95 2.08 -12.74 -13.98
CA ASP A 95 1.09 -13.24 -13.04
C ASP A 95 -0.09 -12.27 -12.94
N ASP A 96 -1.28 -12.82 -12.84
CA ASP A 96 -2.50 -12.06 -12.68
C ASP A 96 -2.59 -11.39 -11.30
N TYR A 97 -3.40 -10.33 -11.23
CA TYR A 97 -3.75 -9.67 -9.97
C TYR A 97 -5.23 -9.33 -9.94
N SER A 98 -5.75 -9.13 -8.72
CA SER A 98 -7.07 -8.60 -8.48
C SER A 98 -6.99 -7.09 -8.20
N LEU A 99 -7.82 -6.29 -8.87
CA LEU A 99 -7.96 -4.86 -8.61
C LEU A 99 -9.24 -4.61 -7.80
N CYS A 100 -9.08 -4.24 -6.54
CA CYS A 100 -10.20 -3.81 -5.71
C CYS A 100 -10.45 -2.30 -5.88
N LEU A 101 -11.64 -2.00 -6.42
CA LEU A 101 -12.07 -0.65 -6.76
C LEU A 101 -12.68 0.11 -5.59
N ARG A 102 -13.01 -0.57 -4.49
CA ARG A 102 -13.65 0.04 -3.32
C ARG A 102 -12.66 0.20 -2.18
N ALA A 103 -12.90 1.24 -1.38
CA ALA A 103 -12.16 1.48 -0.16
C ALA A 103 -12.44 0.34 0.83
N ASP A 104 -11.38 -0.20 1.44
CA ASP A 104 -11.43 -1.27 2.44
C ASP A 104 -12.32 -2.48 2.04
N ASP A 105 -12.21 -2.89 0.76
CA ASP A 105 -12.97 -3.98 0.16
C ASP A 105 -12.62 -5.33 0.81
N ASP A 106 -13.63 -6.12 1.17
CA ASP A 106 -13.44 -7.43 1.82
C ASP A 106 -13.17 -8.58 0.81
N SER A 107 -13.22 -8.31 -0.50
CA SER A 107 -13.03 -9.32 -1.54
C SER A 107 -11.59 -9.56 -2.01
N CYS A 108 -10.65 -8.60 -1.80
CA CYS A 108 -9.23 -8.78 -2.10
C CYS A 108 -8.46 -9.35 -0.90
N SER A 109 -7.37 -8.72 -0.45
CA SER A 109 -6.52 -9.31 0.58
C SER A 109 -7.26 -9.55 1.88
N ASN A 110 -8.25 -8.71 2.22
CA ASN A 110 -9.13 -8.86 3.38
C ASN A 110 -9.88 -10.22 3.42
N SER A 111 -9.98 -10.95 2.30
CA SER A 111 -10.53 -12.31 2.27
C SER A 111 -9.61 -13.36 2.90
N GLN A 112 -8.34 -13.04 3.12
CA GLN A 112 -7.35 -13.96 3.68
C GLN A 112 -7.52 -14.11 5.20
N ILE A 113 -7.64 -15.35 5.65
CA ILE A 113 -7.80 -15.74 7.06
C ILE A 113 -6.53 -16.36 7.67
N ASP A 114 -5.61 -16.82 6.82
CA ASP A 114 -4.32 -17.41 7.20
C ASP A 114 -3.23 -16.46 6.72
N LEU A 115 -2.50 -15.85 7.66
CA LEU A 115 -1.57 -14.76 7.39
C LEU A 115 -0.12 -15.24 7.50
N GLN A 116 0.73 -14.76 6.60
CA GLN A 116 2.13 -15.18 6.51
C GLN A 116 3.06 -13.96 6.43
N PHE A 117 3.87 -13.74 7.47
CA PHE A 117 4.75 -12.57 7.53
C PHE A 117 5.81 -12.55 6.43
N SER A 118 6.21 -13.70 5.88
CA SER A 118 7.13 -13.72 4.72
C SER A 118 6.57 -12.99 3.52
N ASP A 119 5.25 -13.01 3.32
CA ASP A 119 4.61 -12.35 2.19
C ASP A 119 4.66 -10.82 2.35
N HIS A 120 4.90 -10.32 3.57
CA HIS A 120 5.16 -8.91 3.83
C HIS A 120 6.52 -8.42 3.32
N THR A 121 7.54 -9.29 3.23
CA THR A 121 8.92 -8.87 2.90
C THR A 121 9.35 -9.24 1.48
N HIS A 122 8.58 -10.05 0.77
CA HIS A 122 8.91 -10.54 -0.57
C HIS A 122 7.92 -10.01 -1.60
N TYR A 123 8.41 -9.44 -2.70
CA TYR A 123 7.59 -8.88 -3.78
C TYR A 123 8.28 -9.17 -5.12
N PHE A 124 7.50 -9.30 -6.20
CA PHE A 124 7.97 -9.48 -7.57
C PHE A 124 8.98 -10.63 -7.76
N TRP A 125 8.47 -11.85 -8.00
CA TRP A 125 9.25 -13.11 -8.03
C TRP A 125 9.72 -13.58 -6.67
N MET A 126 8.91 -13.32 -5.63
CA MET A 126 9.26 -13.57 -4.23
C MET A 126 10.66 -13.03 -3.84
N MET A 127 11.09 -11.91 -4.41
CA MET A 127 12.39 -11.33 -4.08
C MET A 127 12.29 -10.55 -2.77
N PRO A 128 13.24 -10.68 -1.83
CA PRO A 128 13.28 -9.85 -0.64
C PRO A 128 13.37 -8.37 -1.04
N LEU A 129 12.49 -7.53 -0.50
CA LEU A 129 12.48 -6.09 -0.80
C LEU A 129 13.80 -5.40 -0.45
N SER A 130 14.53 -5.90 0.57
CA SER A 130 15.86 -5.42 0.91
C SER A 130 16.89 -5.66 -0.18
N GLU A 131 16.78 -6.78 -0.90
CA GLU A 131 17.65 -7.09 -2.03
C GLU A 131 17.28 -6.27 -3.25
N TRP A 132 15.97 -6.17 -3.53
CA TRP A 132 15.46 -5.35 -4.64
C TRP A 132 15.81 -3.86 -4.47
N GLY A 133 15.64 -3.30 -3.28
CA GLY A 133 15.97 -1.90 -2.99
C GLY A 133 17.46 -1.57 -3.11
N ASN A 134 18.34 -2.57 -2.97
CA ASN A 134 19.78 -2.42 -3.18
C ASN A 134 20.18 -2.62 -4.63
N TRP A 135 19.31 -3.22 -5.46
CA TRP A 135 19.62 -3.51 -6.84
C TRP A 135 19.63 -2.21 -7.66
N GLY A 136 20.81 -1.85 -8.19
CA GLY A 136 21.03 -0.59 -8.90
C GLY A 136 21.52 0.57 -8.02
N CYS A 137 21.58 0.39 -6.70
CA CYS A 137 22.24 1.34 -5.80
C CYS A 137 23.77 1.18 -5.91
N ASN A 138 24.46 2.21 -6.42
CA ASN A 138 25.91 2.25 -6.42
C ASN A 138 26.42 2.87 -5.11
N PHE A 139 26.75 2.03 -4.13
CA PHE A 139 27.30 2.46 -2.83
C PHE A 139 28.70 3.08 -2.88
N SER A 140 29.28 3.17 -4.09
CA SER A 140 30.60 3.78 -4.34
C SER A 140 30.54 5.29 -4.60
N LEU A 141 29.34 5.87 -4.75
CA LEU A 141 29.18 7.31 -4.96
C LEU A 141 29.12 8.01 -3.59
N PRO A 142 29.99 8.98 -3.30
CA PRO A 142 29.91 9.74 -2.07
C PRO A 142 28.61 10.57 -2.05
N HIS A 143 27.97 10.61 -0.88
CA HIS A 143 26.79 11.43 -0.59
C HIS A 143 27.08 12.93 -0.69
#